data_AF-A0A7Z0Q3W0-F1
#
_entry.id   AF-A0A7Z0Q3W0-F1
#
_cell.length_a   1.000
_cell.length_b   1.000
_cell.length_c   1.000
_cell.angle_alpha   90.00
_cell.angle_beta   90.00
_cell.angle_gamma   90.00
#
_symmetry.space_group_name_H-M   'P 1'
#
loop_
_entity.id
_entity.type
_entity.pdbx_description
1 polymer ?
#
loop_
_entity_poly.entity_id
_entity_poly.type
_entity_poly.pdbx_seq_one_letter_code
_entity_poly.pdbx_strand_id
1 'polypeptide(L)' 'MGRREKPIEPGQGEVAEFAADLRTLRRRTGGVPYRELASRVPYSASSLSAAASGHRLPAWPVVAAYLEACGASNA' A
#
# COMPACT_ATOMS: atom_id res chain seq x y z
N MET A 1 15.55 11.39 2.76
CA MET A 1 15.49 10.20 1.89
C MET A 1 14.93 9.02 2.68
N GLY A 2 13.71 8.56 2.37
CA GLY A 2 13.09 7.41 3.05
C GLY A 2 13.58 6.09 2.47
N ARG A 3 13.75 5.07 3.31
CA ARG A 3 14.18 3.71 2.91
C ARG A 3 13.41 3.26 1.66
N ARG A 4 14.14 2.80 0.63
CA ARG A 4 13.56 2.12 -0.53
C ARG A 4 12.77 0.91 -0.03
N GLU A 5 11.59 0.72 -0.61
CA GLU A 5 10.81 -0.50 -0.38
C GLU A 5 11.68 -1.71 -0.69
N LYS A 6 11.69 -2.69 0.22
CA LYS A 6 12.31 -3.97 -0.10
C LYS A 6 11.53 -4.63 -1.25
N PRO A 7 12.22 -5.34 -2.15
CA PRO A 7 11.57 -6.20 -3.13
C PRO A 7 10.60 -7.14 -2.40
N ILE A 8 9.39 -7.27 -2.94
CA ILE A 8 8.52 -8.38 -2.57
C ILE A 8 8.94 -9.49 -3.53
N GLU A 9 9.50 -10.57 -2.99
CA GLU A 9 9.87 -11.73 -3.81
C GLU A 9 8.59 -12.43 -4.29
N PRO A 10 8.43 -12.64 -5.60
CA PRO A 10 7.30 -13.42 -6.11
C PRO A 10 7.35 -14.85 -5.54
N GLY A 11 6.22 -15.36 -5.06
CA GLY A 11 6.11 -16.72 -4.50
C GLY A 11 6.20 -16.83 -2.97
N GLN A 12 6.22 -15.72 -2.22
CA GLN A 12 6.18 -15.74 -0.74
C GLN A 12 4.76 -15.96 -0.14
N GLY A 13 3.79 -16.37 -0.96
CA GLY A 13 2.41 -16.67 -0.55
C GLY A 13 1.43 -15.50 -0.76
N GLU A 14 0.16 -15.75 -0.45
CA GLU A 14 -0.98 -14.85 -0.73
C GLU A 14 -0.79 -13.43 -0.17
N VAL A 15 -0.12 -13.28 0.96
CA VAL A 15 0.17 -11.97 1.58
C VAL A 15 1.11 -11.12 0.73
N ALA A 16 2.10 -11.75 0.09
CA ALA A 16 3.06 -11.07 -0.78
C ALA A 16 2.38 -10.62 -2.09
N GLU A 17 1.54 -11.47 -2.66
CA GLU A 17 0.73 -11.15 -3.84
C GLU A 17 -0.22 -9.98 -3.55
N PHE A 18 -0.94 -10.03 -2.43
CA PHE A 18 -1.82 -8.94 -2.00
C PHE A 18 -1.08 -7.60 -1.85
N ALA A 19 0.12 -7.63 -1.26
CA ALA A 19 0.95 -6.43 -1.14
C ALA A 19 1.47 -5.93 -2.51
N ALA A 20 1.76 -6.84 -3.44
CA ALA A 20 2.12 -6.48 -4.81
C ALA A 20 0.96 -5.81 -5.55
N ASP A 21 -0.27 -6.27 -5.34
CA ASP A 21 -1.48 -5.65 -5.89
C ASP A 21 -1.70 -4.23 -5.36
N LEU A 22 -1.54 -4.02 -4.05
CA LEU A 22 -1.59 -2.67 -3.46
C LEU A 22 -0.53 -1.74 -4.09
N ARG A 23 0.70 -2.22 -4.28
CA ARG A 23 1.75 -1.45 -4.96
C ARG A 23 1.40 -1.16 -6.41
N THR A 24 0.77 -2.11 -7.11
CA THR A 24 0.29 -1.92 -8.49
C THR A 24 -0.79 -0.86 -8.56
N LEU A 25 -1.75 -0.87 -7.64
CA LEU A 25 -2.77 0.17 -7.55
C LEU A 25 -2.14 1.56 -7.39
N ARG A 26 -1.21 1.73 -6.43
CA ARG A 26 -0.51 3.01 -6.22
C ARG A 26 0.28 3.45 -7.46
N ARG A 27 0.87 2.51 -8.21
CA ARG A 27 1.54 2.85 -9.48
C ARG A 27 0.57 3.35 -10.53
N ARG A 28 -0.64 2.76 -10.62
CA ARG A 28 -1.69 3.22 -11.55
C ARG A 28 -2.17 4.64 -11.25
N THR A 29 -2.03 5.10 -10.00
CA THR A 29 -2.44 6.44 -9.56
C THR A 29 -1.30 7.46 -9.64
N GLY A 30 -0.27 7.20 -10.45
CA GLY A 30 0.88 8.08 -10.64
C GLY A 30 2.07 7.81 -9.71
N GLY A 31 2.05 6.72 -8.94
CA GLY A 31 3.20 6.34 -8.09
C GLY A 31 3.44 7.28 -6.92
N VAL A 32 2.39 7.93 -6.41
CA VAL A 32 2.47 8.89 -5.30
C VAL A 32 3.16 8.28 -4.07
N PRO A 33 4.01 9.03 -3.37
CA PRO A 33 4.72 8.52 -2.20
C PRO A 33 3.75 8.31 -1.02
N TYR A 34 4.08 7.38 -0.11
CA TYR A 34 3.20 7.07 1.05
C TYR A 34 2.87 8.28 1.93
N ARG A 35 3.78 9.27 2.01
CA ARG A 35 3.52 10.53 2.74
C ARG A 35 2.37 11.32 2.15
N GLU A 36 2.17 11.24 0.84
CA GLU A 36 1.09 11.93 0.14
C GLU A 36 -0.21 11.12 0.19
N LEU A 37 -0.13 9.78 0.19
CA LEU A 37 -1.30 8.97 0.51
C LEU A 37 -1.77 9.23 1.95
N ALA A 38 -0.84 9.33 2.91
CA ALA A 38 -1.13 9.59 4.31
C ALA A 38 -1.76 10.97 4.57
N SER A 39 -1.61 11.94 3.65
CA SER A 39 -2.31 13.22 3.79
C SER A 39 -3.78 13.16 3.37
N ARG A 40 -4.23 12.03 2.78
CA ARG A 40 -5.59 11.84 2.27
C ARG A 40 -6.46 11.00 3.21
N VAL A 41 -5.86 10.29 4.17
CA VAL A 41 -6.55 9.32 5.04
C VAL A 41 -6.01 9.36 6.48
N PRO A 42 -6.74 8.86 7.49
CA PRO A 42 -6.32 8.90 8.89
C PRO A 42 -5.27 7.83 9.24
N TYR A 43 -4.32 7.54 8.34
CA TYR A 43 -3.26 6.57 8.54
C TYR A 43 -1.90 7.16 8.18
N SER A 44 -0.89 6.79 8.98
CA SER A 44 0.48 7.24 8.78
C SER A 44 1.13 6.63 7.53
N ALA A 45 2.14 7.31 6.98
CA ALA A 45 2.92 6.79 5.86
C ALA A 45 3.60 5.44 6.19
N SER A 46 3.98 5.21 7.45
CA SER A 46 4.55 3.94 7.91
C SER A 46 3.50 2.83 7.94
N SER A 47 2.27 3.11 8.36
CA SER A 47 1.15 2.15 8.31
C SER A 47 0.85 1.71 6.87
N LEU A 48 0.78 2.67 5.93
CA LEU A 48 0.53 2.39 4.52
C LEU A 48 1.71 1.63 3.86
N SER A 49 2.94 1.99 4.21
CA SER A 49 4.13 1.26 3.75
C SER A 49 4.20 -0.16 4.31
N ALA A 50 3.76 -0.37 5.56
CA ALA A 50 3.71 -1.69 6.16
C ALA A 50 2.64 -2.58 5.49
N ALA A 51 1.48 -2.01 5.15
CA ALA A 51 0.43 -2.73 4.41
C ALA A 51 0.92 -3.22 3.04
N ALA A 52 1.72 -2.40 2.35
CA ALA A 52 2.33 -2.75 1.07
C ALA A 52 3.71 -3.43 1.22
N SER A 53 4.07 -3.94 2.41
CA SER A 53 5.38 -4.57 2.64
C SER A 53 5.42 -6.05 2.26
N GLY A 54 4.28 -6.75 2.29
CA GLY A 54 4.21 -8.20 2.08
C GLY A 54 4.64 -9.04 3.27
N HIS A 55 4.96 -8.45 4.43
CA HIS A 55 5.42 -9.19 5.61
C HIS A 55 4.28 -9.76 6.47
N ARG A 56 3.11 -9.13 6.45
CA ARG A 56 1.90 -9.53 7.19
C ARG A 56 0.68 -9.02 6.45
N LEU A 57 -0.42 -9.77 6.51
CA LEU A 57 -1.72 -9.31 6.03
C LEU A 57 -2.17 -8.05 6.81
N PRO A 58 -2.39 -6.91 6.15
CA PRO A 58 -2.88 -5.71 6.82
C PRO A 58 -4.33 -5.87 7.28
N ALA A 59 -4.69 -5.13 8.33
CA ALA A 59 -6.08 -5.06 8.76
C ALA A 59 -6.93 -4.34 7.69
N TRP A 60 -8.18 -4.78 7.53
CA TRP A 60 -9.10 -4.22 6.55
C TRP A 60 -9.22 -2.68 6.58
N PRO A 61 -9.28 -2.00 7.74
CA PRO A 61 -9.32 -0.53 7.77
C PRO A 61 -8.12 0.16 7.10
N VAL A 62 -6.93 -0.45 7.18
CA VAL A 62 -5.71 0.08 6.52
C VAL A 62 -5.80 -0.14 5.01
N VAL A 63 -6.34 -1.27 4.57
CA VAL A 63 -6.58 -1.56 3.15
C VAL A 63 -7.59 -0.59 2.57
N ALA A 64 -8.74 -0.42 3.21
CA ALA A 64 -9.78 0.49 2.77
C ALA A 64 -9.24 1.93 2.61
N ALA A 65 -8.50 2.43 3.60
CA ALA A 65 -7.85 3.73 3.52
C ALA A 65 -6.78 3.79 2.41
N TYR A 66 -6.05 2.70 2.15
CA TYR A 66 -5.09 2.66 1.04
C TYR A 66 -5.81 2.83 -0.31
N LEU A 67 -6.93 2.12 -0.51
CA LEU A 67 -7.76 2.20 -1.71
C LEU A 67 -8.33 3.63 -1.88
N GLU A 68 -8.88 4.19 -0.80
CA GLU A 68 -9.41 5.55 -0.75
C GLU A 68 -8.33 6.60 -1.09
N ALA A 69 -7.15 6.51 -0.47
CA ALA A 69 -6.03 7.41 -0.75
C ALA A 69 -5.54 7.32 -2.20
N CYS A 70 -5.64 6.13 -2.80
CA CYS A 70 -5.37 5.87 -4.21
C CYS A 70 -6.50 6.37 -5.14
N GLY A 71 -7.63 6.83 -4.61
CA GLY A 71 -8.78 7.22 -5.44
C GLY A 71 -9.42 6.04 -6.15
N ALA A 72 -9.18 4.81 -5.68
CA ALA A 72 -9.94 3.64 -6.07
C ALA A 72 -11.34 3.76 -5.45
N SER A 73 -12.13 4.64 -6.06
CA SER A 73 -13.54 4.82 -5.76
C SER A 73 -14.21 3.51 -6.15
N ASN A 74 -14.93 2.90 -5.21
CA ASN A 74 -15.78 1.76 -5.49
C ASN A 74 -16.97 2.28 -6.32
N ALA A 75 -16.76 2.48 -7.63
CA ALA A 75 -17.78 2.89 -8.59
C ALA A 75 -18.39 1.65 -9.24
#